data_AF-A0A7W1AKT2-F1
#
_entry.id   AF-A0A7W1AKT2-F1
#
_cell.length_a   1.000
_cell.length_b   1.000
_cell.length_c   1.000
_cell.angle_alpha   90.00
_cell.angle_beta   90.00
_cell.angle_gamma   90.00
#
_symmetry.space_group_name_H-M   'P 1'
#
loop_
_entity.id
_entity.type
_entity.pdbx_description
1 polymer ?
#
loop_
_entity_poly.entity_id
_entity_poly.type
_entity_poly.pdbx_seq_one_letter_code
_entity_poly.pdbx_strand_id
1 'polypeptide(L)'
;MRGFLLVLALAAGCYEDRYRCTSDAQCNIGEGGRCEIDNFCTKYDEACATGRRYQHAGELGDACFEDAVIPQNPCAGGQPPARAEDCFADVCRRLPACCTTAWTDACVQLAQVTCSNLRCDTRIAITARQGIINELWDLRWNGGGWEIPKRQDAFAAPLQWVAPSPGKSLPRLAATTGNNALVIGIGDGPDELRFPTEPGSTHTSITSINFDRDRRDTIVLGYVGSDLMPRVGILKPHDDSVRTSAVQPSAWITWGDLDHDTFPDAVMRTAVLAPQYHYVPSLDGDRHVRALATGDTNVSTQGGPTDSSPQLRNIDWIDLDGDTRLDLIAAGNDLRIHLAPIGDTPALRVDCDPPKSDLSCTSDPEPNLRAMSFGAAARPTREGNELIVTTHPKRRLYRGTLAGGTLQLAPLPLFPPTCECPKRNCATLSGDTCTASDCVCEYQCDACLPIVAVIVRDLDGDHALDLIAIDARLKLYHSFAGTGFTEWHGPLVIPTQLGNVEGFVTIQTSVSGATF
;
A
#
# COMPACT_ATOMS: atom_id res chain seq x y z
N MET A 1 -29.48 71.42 -36.83
CA MET A 1 -28.27 70.74 -36.29
C MET A 1 -28.38 70.75 -34.77
N ARG A 2 -28.80 69.62 -34.18
CA ARG A 2 -28.88 69.40 -32.72
C ARG A 2 -28.02 68.17 -32.42
N GLY A 3 -27.18 68.31 -31.41
CA GLY A 3 -25.97 67.52 -31.18
C GLY A 3 -26.21 66.04 -30.90
N PHE A 4 -25.40 65.24 -31.57
CA PHE A 4 -25.02 63.88 -31.18
C PHE A 4 -23.80 64.00 -30.26
N LEU A 5 -23.99 63.76 -28.96
CA LEU A 5 -22.90 63.59 -28.00
C LEU A 5 -23.43 62.79 -26.80
N LEU A 6 -23.63 61.49 -27.02
CA LEU A 6 -23.85 60.51 -25.97
C LEU A 6 -22.62 59.59 -25.99
N VAL A 7 -21.56 60.03 -25.30
CA VAL A 7 -20.25 59.38 -25.25
C VAL A 7 -20.18 58.45 -24.03
N LEU A 8 -19.89 57.18 -24.32
CA LEU A 8 -19.21 56.17 -23.51
C LEU A 8 -19.21 56.37 -21.98
N ALA A 9 -20.18 55.77 -21.29
CA ALA A 9 -20.12 55.57 -19.83
C ALA A 9 -20.59 54.16 -19.42
N LEU A 10 -20.37 53.16 -20.29
CA LEU A 10 -20.70 51.76 -20.02
C LEU A 10 -19.50 50.89 -20.40
N ALA A 11 -19.06 50.06 -19.45
CA ALA A 11 -18.01 49.04 -19.55
C ALA A 11 -16.58 49.38 -19.08
N ALA A 12 -16.39 50.31 -18.13
CA ALA A 12 -15.29 50.16 -17.16
C ALA A 12 -15.76 49.24 -16.02
N GLY A 13 -16.17 48.01 -16.35
CA GLY A 13 -16.32 46.98 -15.35
C GLY A 13 -14.92 46.59 -14.94
N CYS A 14 -14.50 46.95 -13.73
CA CYS A 14 -13.29 46.40 -13.12
C CYS A 14 -13.47 44.89 -13.07
N TYR A 15 -12.93 44.18 -14.06
CA TYR A 15 -12.79 42.75 -13.99
C TYR A 15 -11.76 42.53 -12.87
N GLU A 16 -12.22 42.12 -11.69
CA GLU A 16 -11.30 41.71 -10.64
C GLU A 16 -10.57 40.48 -11.17
N ASP A 17 -9.30 40.67 -11.53
CA ASP A 17 -8.44 39.63 -12.08
C ASP A 17 -8.13 38.52 -11.05
N ARG A 18 -8.59 38.69 -9.80
CA ARG A 18 -8.43 37.75 -8.68
C ARG A 18 -9.80 37.32 -8.15
N TYR A 19 -10.47 36.46 -8.89
CA TYR A 19 -11.71 35.83 -8.45
C TYR A 19 -11.40 34.71 -7.45
N ARG A 20 -12.02 34.75 -6.26
CA ARG A 20 -11.96 33.67 -5.27
C ARG A 20 -13.24 32.85 -5.26
N CYS A 21 -13.10 31.55 -5.13
CA CYS A 21 -14.21 30.61 -5.07
C CYS A 21 -14.24 29.88 -3.71
N THR A 22 -15.38 29.29 -3.38
CA THR A 22 -15.60 28.41 -2.22
C THR A 22 -16.22 27.07 -2.63
N SER A 23 -16.58 26.91 -3.91
CA SER A 23 -17.12 25.67 -4.46
C SER A 23 -16.91 25.61 -5.97
N ASP A 24 -16.87 24.39 -6.50
CA ASP A 24 -16.68 24.16 -7.94
C ASP A 24 -17.78 24.82 -8.79
N ALA A 25 -19.00 24.95 -8.25
CA ALA A 25 -20.12 25.63 -8.93
C ALA A 25 -19.87 27.12 -9.21
N GLN A 26 -18.97 27.76 -8.47
CA GLN A 26 -18.58 29.15 -8.70
C GLN A 26 -17.55 29.29 -9.84
N CYS A 27 -16.88 28.20 -10.20
CA CYS A 27 -15.89 28.15 -11.27
C CYS A 27 -16.53 27.77 -12.60
N ASN A 28 -17.46 28.59 -13.08
CA ASN A 28 -18.07 28.42 -14.40
C ASN A 28 -17.16 28.93 -15.53
N ILE A 29 -15.95 28.38 -15.59
CA ILE A 29 -14.88 28.77 -16.51
C ILE A 29 -14.42 27.56 -17.33
N GLY A 30 -14.60 27.63 -18.64
CA GLY A 30 -14.21 26.53 -19.53
C GLY A 30 -14.93 25.21 -19.20
N GLU A 31 -14.33 24.11 -19.65
CA GLU A 31 -14.80 22.77 -19.35
C GLU A 31 -14.26 22.29 -17.99
N GLY A 32 -15.14 21.68 -17.19
CA GLY A 32 -14.78 21.05 -15.93
C GLY A 32 -14.26 21.99 -14.83
N GLY A 33 -14.61 23.28 -14.85
CA GLY A 33 -14.06 24.25 -13.89
C GLY A 33 -14.18 23.82 -12.41
N ARG A 34 -13.10 24.00 -11.64
CA ARG A 34 -12.95 23.53 -10.25
C ARG A 34 -12.43 24.65 -9.36
N CYS A 35 -12.87 24.65 -8.10
CA CYS A 35 -12.37 25.56 -7.09
C CYS A 35 -11.23 24.91 -6.29
N GLU A 36 -9.98 25.28 -6.53
CA GLU A 36 -8.86 24.62 -5.86
C GLU A 36 -8.74 24.99 -4.37
N ILE A 37 -7.93 24.24 -3.62
CA ILE A 37 -7.76 24.41 -2.16
C ILE A 37 -7.26 25.81 -1.75
N ASP A 38 -6.62 26.54 -2.66
CA ASP A 38 -6.17 27.92 -2.46
C ASP A 38 -7.25 28.97 -2.78
N ASN A 39 -8.46 28.51 -3.09
CA ASN A 39 -9.66 29.27 -3.44
C ASN A 39 -9.57 30.00 -4.78
N PHE A 40 -8.79 29.49 -5.75
CA PHE A 40 -8.80 29.99 -7.13
C PHE A 40 -9.44 28.98 -8.08
N CYS A 41 -10.02 29.48 -9.17
CA CYS A 41 -10.63 28.63 -10.17
C CYS A 41 -9.59 28.11 -11.17
N THR A 42 -9.66 26.81 -11.48
CA THR A 42 -8.97 26.19 -12.61
C THR A 42 -9.97 25.73 -13.66
N LYS A 43 -9.51 25.63 -14.91
CA LYS A 43 -10.20 24.93 -16.01
C LYS A 43 -9.37 23.73 -16.45
N TYR A 44 -9.99 22.81 -17.18
CA TYR A 44 -9.26 21.74 -17.84
C TYR A 44 -8.30 22.28 -18.91
N ASP A 45 -7.08 21.72 -18.93
CA ASP A 45 -6.04 22.01 -19.91
C ASP A 45 -5.05 20.82 -20.00
N GLU A 46 -5.14 20.06 -21.10
CA GLU A 46 -4.29 18.88 -21.36
C GLU A 46 -2.79 19.18 -21.47
N ALA A 47 -2.40 20.45 -21.67
CA ALA A 47 -1.00 20.83 -21.71
C ALA A 47 -0.37 20.92 -20.31
N CYS A 48 -1.17 20.86 -19.25
CA CYS A 48 -0.72 20.80 -17.87
C CYS A 48 -0.66 19.36 -17.38
N ALA A 49 0.38 19.00 -16.60
CA ALA A 49 0.53 17.63 -16.08
C ALA A 49 -0.66 17.18 -15.21
N THR A 50 -1.27 18.09 -14.47
CA THR A 50 -2.48 17.85 -13.68
C THR A 50 -3.77 17.93 -14.50
N GLY A 51 -3.69 18.21 -15.81
CA GLY A 51 -4.83 18.52 -16.66
C GLY A 51 -5.53 19.84 -16.29
N ARG A 52 -4.90 20.72 -15.50
CA ARG A 52 -5.54 21.90 -14.91
C ARG A 52 -4.70 23.17 -15.07
N ARG A 53 -5.34 24.28 -15.42
CA ARG A 53 -4.74 25.63 -15.50
C ARG A 53 -5.58 26.65 -14.74
N TYR A 54 -4.93 27.53 -13.98
CA TYR A 54 -5.61 28.64 -13.31
C TYR A 54 -6.19 29.64 -14.30
N GLN A 55 -7.33 30.23 -13.93
CA GLN A 55 -7.95 31.31 -14.68
C GLN A 55 -8.58 32.32 -13.71
N HIS A 56 -8.40 33.62 -14.00
CA HIS A 56 -8.82 34.73 -13.12
C HIS A 56 -8.22 34.63 -11.70
N ALA A 57 -6.97 34.17 -11.60
CA ALA A 57 -6.24 33.97 -10.35
C ALA A 57 -5.12 35.02 -10.15
N GLY A 58 -5.21 36.17 -10.81
CA GLY A 58 -4.23 37.25 -10.79
C GLY A 58 -2.90 36.80 -11.38
N GLU A 59 -1.84 36.83 -10.57
CA GLU A 59 -0.49 36.45 -10.99
C GLU A 59 -0.36 34.97 -11.35
N LEU A 60 -1.27 34.12 -10.84
CA LEU A 60 -1.35 32.71 -11.22
C LEU A 60 -2.16 32.51 -12.51
N GLY A 61 -2.78 33.56 -13.07
CA GLY A 61 -3.57 33.46 -14.30
C GLY A 61 -2.77 32.80 -15.43
N ASP A 62 -3.36 31.79 -16.06
CA ASP A 62 -2.76 30.97 -17.10
C ASP A 62 -1.56 30.11 -16.65
N ALA A 63 -1.21 30.04 -15.36
CA ALA A 63 -0.23 29.07 -14.87
C ALA A 63 -0.87 27.67 -14.74
N CYS A 64 -0.10 26.62 -15.04
CA CYS A 64 -0.54 25.26 -14.74
C CYS A 64 -0.75 25.09 -13.24
N PHE A 65 -1.80 24.36 -12.86
CA PHE A 65 -2.02 24.00 -11.46
C PHE A 65 -0.94 23.02 -11.03
N GLU A 66 -0.04 23.46 -10.16
CA GLU A 66 0.89 22.59 -9.48
C GLU A 66 0.18 22.01 -8.27
N ASP A 67 0.04 20.69 -8.20
CA ASP A 67 -0.55 19.98 -7.07
C ASP A 67 0.51 19.48 -6.07
N ALA A 68 1.79 19.47 -6.47
CA ALA A 68 2.88 19.06 -5.60
C ALA A 68 2.96 19.95 -4.34
N VAL A 69 3.17 19.34 -3.19
CA VAL A 69 3.27 20.01 -1.88
C VAL A 69 4.50 19.52 -1.13
N ILE A 70 4.97 20.27 -0.14
CA ILE A 70 5.84 19.67 0.88
C ILE A 70 4.95 18.70 1.67
N PRO A 71 5.25 17.38 1.73
CA PRO A 71 4.43 16.44 2.47
C PRO A 71 4.22 16.93 3.91
N GLN A 72 2.96 17.07 4.33
CA GLN A 72 2.62 17.55 5.67
C GLN A 72 3.17 16.61 6.74
N ASN A 73 3.22 15.33 6.38
CA ASN A 73 3.87 14.31 7.18
C ASN A 73 4.54 13.29 6.25
N PRO A 74 5.85 13.37 6.03
CA PRO A 74 6.56 12.49 5.10
C PRO A 74 6.50 11.01 5.46
N CYS A 75 6.06 10.70 6.67
CA CYS A 75 5.89 9.34 7.15
C CYS A 75 4.58 8.68 6.69
N ALA A 76 3.57 9.44 6.24
CA ALA A 76 2.26 8.91 5.87
C ALA A 76 2.08 8.82 4.34
N GLY A 77 1.83 7.62 3.81
CA GLY A 77 1.44 7.45 2.40
C GLY A 77 0.08 8.07 2.09
N GLY A 78 -0.23 8.23 0.80
CA GLY A 78 -1.53 8.73 0.32
C GLY A 78 -1.65 10.25 0.19
N GLN A 79 -0.57 10.99 0.41
CA GLN A 79 -0.52 12.44 0.24
C GLN A 79 -0.35 12.85 -1.24
N PRO A 80 -0.60 14.13 -1.58
CA PRO A 80 -0.22 14.67 -2.88
C PRO A 80 1.26 14.45 -3.20
N PRO A 81 1.65 14.53 -4.49
CA PRO A 81 3.06 14.45 -4.87
C PRO A 81 3.92 15.42 -4.06
N ALA A 82 5.15 15.01 -3.72
CA ALA A 82 6.08 15.87 -3.02
C ALA A 82 6.69 16.93 -3.96
N ARG A 83 6.94 18.13 -3.43
CA ARG A 83 7.87 19.08 -4.06
C ARG A 83 9.30 18.59 -3.88
N ALA A 84 10.11 18.74 -4.92
CA ALA A 84 11.52 18.37 -4.92
C ALA A 84 12.39 19.42 -4.19
N GLU A 85 12.15 19.57 -2.89
CA GLU A 85 12.83 20.52 -2.01
C GLU A 85 13.43 19.79 -0.80
N ASP A 86 14.44 20.39 -0.16
CA ASP A 86 15.16 19.83 0.99
C ASP A 86 15.55 18.34 0.80
N CYS A 87 15.20 17.46 1.74
CA CYS A 87 15.51 16.04 1.64
C CYS A 87 14.62 15.30 0.61
N PHE A 88 13.48 15.87 0.22
CA PHE A 88 12.60 15.26 -0.78
C PHE A 88 13.17 15.38 -2.18
N ALA A 89 14.07 16.34 -2.46
CA ALA A 89 14.78 16.39 -3.74
C ALA A 89 15.52 15.07 -4.03
N ASP A 90 16.14 14.46 -3.02
CA ASP A 90 16.81 13.16 -3.16
C ASP A 90 15.83 12.00 -3.29
N VAL A 91 14.67 12.06 -2.61
CA VAL A 91 13.59 11.09 -2.78
C VAL A 91 13.05 11.15 -4.21
N CYS A 92 12.69 12.34 -4.72
CA CYS A 92 12.22 12.57 -6.08
C CYS A 92 13.23 12.13 -7.13
N ARG A 93 14.53 12.35 -6.89
CA ARG A 93 15.60 11.95 -7.81
C ARG A 93 15.73 10.44 -7.92
N ARG A 94 15.54 9.72 -6.82
CA ARG A 94 15.63 8.26 -6.76
C ARG A 94 14.33 7.59 -7.20
N LEU A 95 13.19 8.21 -6.92
CA LEU A 95 11.87 7.71 -7.27
C LEU A 95 10.95 8.88 -7.71
N PRO A 96 11.03 9.30 -8.98
CA PRO A 96 10.23 10.38 -9.56
C PRO A 96 8.73 10.31 -9.29
N ALA A 97 8.15 9.10 -9.26
CA ALA A 97 6.73 8.88 -8.99
C ALA A 97 6.24 9.53 -7.68
N CYS A 98 7.13 9.65 -6.69
CA CYS A 98 6.84 10.34 -5.42
C CYS A 98 6.50 11.82 -5.57
N CYS A 99 6.88 12.42 -6.70
CA CYS A 99 6.83 13.86 -6.94
C CYS A 99 6.06 14.21 -8.21
N THR A 100 5.72 13.21 -9.02
CA THR A 100 4.85 13.37 -10.20
C THR A 100 3.45 12.82 -9.99
N THR A 101 3.28 11.77 -9.18
CA THR A 101 2.04 10.99 -9.15
C THR A 101 1.37 11.01 -7.78
N ALA A 102 2.04 10.48 -6.75
CA ALA A 102 1.56 10.51 -5.38
C ALA A 102 2.66 10.13 -4.38
N TRP A 103 2.49 10.55 -3.13
CA TRP A 103 3.35 10.11 -2.04
C TRP A 103 2.89 8.75 -1.51
N THR A 104 3.42 7.65 -2.04
CA THR A 104 3.05 6.27 -1.68
C THR A 104 3.88 5.73 -0.50
N ASP A 105 3.62 4.51 -0.04
CA ASP A 105 4.41 3.86 1.02
C ASP A 105 5.88 3.65 0.61
N ALA A 106 6.16 3.43 -0.69
CA ALA A 106 7.53 3.36 -1.20
C ALA A 106 8.27 4.70 -1.00
N CYS A 107 7.57 5.82 -1.21
CA CYS A 107 8.11 7.16 -0.97
C CYS A 107 8.42 7.39 0.50
N VAL A 108 7.54 6.92 1.39
CA VAL A 108 7.76 6.97 2.83
C VAL A 108 9.01 6.20 3.24
N GLN A 109 9.13 4.93 2.82
CA GLN A 109 10.28 4.10 3.16
C GLN A 109 11.59 4.72 2.64
N LEU A 110 11.58 5.24 1.41
CA LEU A 110 12.74 5.92 0.84
C LEU A 110 13.07 7.22 1.59
N ALA A 111 12.07 7.97 2.03
CA ALA A 111 12.26 9.16 2.85
C ALA A 111 12.86 8.81 4.23
N GLN A 112 12.46 7.72 4.88
CA GLN A 112 13.06 7.27 6.15
C GLN A 112 14.57 7.02 6.02
N VAL A 113 14.99 6.45 4.88
CA VAL A 113 16.39 6.12 4.59
C VAL A 113 17.23 7.35 4.21
N THR A 114 16.59 8.32 3.53
CA THR A 114 17.26 9.44 2.87
C THR A 114 17.24 10.72 3.72
N CYS A 115 16.14 11.00 4.41
CA CYS A 115 15.95 12.18 5.23
C CYS A 115 16.51 11.94 6.65
N SER A 116 17.73 12.41 6.92
CA SER A 116 18.45 12.16 8.19
C SER A 116 17.80 12.68 9.47
N ASN A 117 16.77 13.52 9.37
CA ASN A 117 16.03 14.05 10.52
C ASN A 117 14.61 13.47 10.61
N LEU A 118 14.21 12.62 9.66
CA LEU A 118 12.87 12.06 9.61
C LEU A 118 12.79 10.80 10.48
N ARG A 119 11.97 10.84 11.53
CA ARG A 119 11.64 9.67 12.35
C ARG A 119 10.16 9.40 12.25
N CYS A 120 9.82 8.22 11.76
CA CYS A 120 8.43 7.82 11.60
C CYS A 120 7.96 6.97 12.76
N ASP A 121 6.71 7.19 13.14
CA ASP A 121 5.92 6.35 14.02
C ASP A 121 5.80 4.95 13.44
N THR A 122 5.97 4.00 14.34
CA THR A 122 6.07 2.57 14.09
C THR A 122 4.74 1.86 14.24
N ARG A 123 3.63 2.61 14.40
CA ARG A 123 2.30 2.03 14.57
C ARG A 123 1.87 1.24 13.33
N ILE A 124 1.35 0.03 13.57
CA ILE A 124 0.91 -0.91 12.54
C ILE A 124 -0.51 -1.36 12.87
N ALA A 125 -1.46 -0.94 12.04
CA ALA A 125 -2.79 -1.52 12.01
C ALA A 125 -2.75 -2.91 11.38
N ILE A 126 -3.32 -3.89 12.08
CA ILE A 126 -3.47 -5.28 11.61
C ILE A 126 -4.95 -5.59 11.51
N THR A 127 -5.35 -6.13 10.36
CA THR A 127 -6.61 -6.84 10.16
C THR A 127 -6.28 -8.30 9.85
N ALA A 128 -6.49 -9.21 10.79
CA ALA A 128 -6.32 -10.64 10.55
C ALA A 128 -7.69 -11.32 10.38
N ARG A 129 -7.79 -12.17 9.36
CA ARG A 129 -9.02 -12.88 9.01
C ARG A 129 -8.83 -14.40 9.05
N GLN A 130 -9.77 -15.06 9.70
CA GLN A 130 -9.92 -16.52 9.71
C GLN A 130 -11.40 -16.87 9.52
N GLY A 131 -11.73 -17.43 8.35
CA GLY A 131 -13.13 -17.65 7.96
C GLY A 131 -13.92 -16.34 7.93
N ILE A 132 -14.95 -16.25 8.78
CA ILE A 132 -15.81 -15.06 8.95
C ILE A 132 -15.34 -14.14 10.09
N ILE A 133 -14.34 -14.55 10.86
CA ILE A 133 -13.87 -13.79 12.03
C ILE A 133 -12.76 -12.86 11.59
N ASN A 134 -12.94 -11.59 11.91
CA ASN A 134 -11.91 -10.56 11.79
C ASN A 134 -11.45 -10.17 13.18
N GLU A 135 -10.15 -10.03 13.35
CA GLU A 135 -9.55 -9.48 14.55
C GLU A 135 -8.62 -8.31 14.17
N LEU A 136 -8.68 -7.26 14.98
CA LEU A 136 -8.08 -5.95 14.68
C LEU A 136 -7.12 -5.55 15.81
N TRP A 137 -5.94 -5.05 15.45
CA TRP A 137 -4.95 -4.54 16.42
C TRP A 137 -4.22 -3.32 15.87
N ASP A 138 -3.73 -2.46 16.76
CA ASP A 138 -2.96 -1.25 16.41
C ASP A 138 -1.61 -1.29 17.14
N LEU A 139 -0.68 -2.10 16.63
CA LEU A 139 0.61 -2.36 17.25
C LEU A 139 1.44 -1.09 17.31
N ARG A 140 2.27 -0.94 18.34
CA ARG A 140 3.22 0.18 18.46
C ARG A 140 4.55 -0.31 19.02
N TRP A 141 5.66 0.12 18.42
CA TRP A 141 6.97 -0.03 19.03
C TRP A 141 7.32 1.22 19.85
N ASN A 142 7.64 1.04 21.13
CA ASN A 142 7.96 2.14 22.06
C ASN A 142 9.46 2.29 22.36
N GLY A 143 10.32 1.67 21.55
CA GLY A 143 11.78 1.67 21.73
C GLY A 143 12.31 0.53 22.61
N GLY A 144 11.49 -0.01 23.52
CA GLY A 144 11.88 -1.14 24.38
C GLY A 144 11.06 -2.42 24.14
N GLY A 145 9.90 -2.29 23.51
CA GLY A 145 9.01 -3.41 23.23
C GLY A 145 7.78 -3.01 22.42
N TRP A 146 6.92 -3.99 22.17
CA TRP A 146 5.68 -3.82 21.45
C TRP A 146 4.50 -3.65 22.40
N GLU A 147 3.71 -2.61 22.17
CA GLU A 147 2.36 -2.46 22.68
C GLU A 147 1.39 -3.02 21.63
N ILE A 148 0.46 -3.88 22.06
CA ILE A 148 -0.49 -4.57 21.16
C ILE A 148 -1.93 -4.30 21.61
N PRO A 149 -2.42 -3.04 21.51
CA PRO A 149 -3.81 -2.74 21.82
C PRO A 149 -4.72 -3.44 20.81
N LYS A 150 -5.61 -4.28 21.33
CA LYS A 150 -6.66 -4.91 20.55
C LYS A 150 -7.80 -3.92 20.30
N ARG A 151 -8.27 -3.83 19.06
CA ARG A 151 -9.37 -2.94 18.67
C ARG A 151 -10.67 -3.73 18.61
N GLN A 152 -11.35 -3.82 19.77
CA GLN A 152 -12.67 -4.48 19.91
C GLN A 152 -13.81 -3.46 20.11
N ASP A 153 -13.54 -2.19 19.84
CA ASP A 153 -14.38 -1.01 20.01
C ASP A 153 -15.55 -0.92 18.98
N ALA A 154 -16.19 -2.06 18.66
CA ALA A 154 -17.32 -2.23 17.74
C ALA A 154 -17.01 -2.12 16.23
N PHE A 155 -15.74 -2.28 15.86
CA PHE A 155 -15.30 -2.32 14.46
C PHE A 155 -15.38 -3.73 13.85
N ALA A 156 -15.69 -3.79 12.56
CA ALA A 156 -15.83 -5.03 11.80
C ALA A 156 -14.52 -5.36 11.06
N ALA A 157 -14.26 -4.71 9.93
CA ALA A 157 -13.00 -4.75 9.16
C ALA A 157 -13.16 -3.85 7.91
N PRO A 158 -12.06 -3.32 7.34
CA PRO A 158 -10.69 -3.42 7.81
C PRO A 158 -10.35 -2.32 8.83
N LEU A 159 -9.18 -2.44 9.46
CA LEU A 159 -8.51 -1.40 10.23
C LEU A 159 -7.28 -0.94 9.46
N GLN A 160 -7.19 0.34 9.12
CA GLN A 160 -6.11 0.92 8.29
C GLN A 160 -5.74 2.31 8.78
N TRP A 161 -4.47 2.66 8.64
CA TRP A 161 -4.01 4.04 8.77
C TRP A 161 -4.17 4.77 7.44
N VAL A 162 -4.66 6.00 7.50
CA VAL A 162 -4.82 6.90 6.36
C VAL A 162 -4.07 8.21 6.60
N ALA A 163 -3.76 8.90 5.50
CA ALA A 163 -3.04 10.17 5.48
C ALA A 163 -3.69 11.20 6.44
N PRO A 164 -2.89 12.15 6.95
CA PRO A 164 -3.43 13.31 7.66
C PRO A 164 -4.46 14.05 6.81
N SER A 165 -5.44 14.68 7.46
CA SER A 165 -6.28 15.65 6.76
C SER A 165 -5.45 16.89 6.38
N PRO A 166 -5.82 17.61 5.31
CA PRO A 166 -5.13 18.83 4.91
C PRO A 166 -4.95 19.82 6.06
N GLY A 167 -3.71 20.19 6.34
CA GLY A 167 -3.32 21.12 7.41
C GLY A 167 -3.05 20.44 8.76
N LYS A 168 -3.12 19.10 8.83
CA LYS A 168 -2.76 18.31 10.01
C LYS A 168 -1.54 17.47 9.71
N SER A 169 -0.74 17.18 10.73
CA SER A 169 0.44 16.31 10.60
C SER A 169 0.18 14.88 11.06
N LEU A 170 -0.83 14.64 11.90
CA LEU A 170 -1.07 13.30 12.43
C LEU A 170 -1.88 12.44 11.44
N PRO A 171 -1.42 11.20 11.16
CA PRO A 171 -2.22 10.26 10.40
C PRO A 171 -3.43 9.82 11.21
N ARG A 172 -4.44 9.29 10.53
CA ARG A 172 -5.72 8.95 11.15
C ARG A 172 -5.95 7.46 11.05
N LEU A 173 -6.35 6.83 12.15
CA LEU A 173 -6.77 5.44 12.12
C LEU A 173 -8.21 5.39 11.61
N ALA A 174 -8.47 4.49 10.66
CA ALA A 174 -9.77 4.33 10.05
C ALA A 174 -10.23 2.87 10.11
N ALA A 175 -11.53 2.68 10.33
CA ALA A 175 -12.17 1.37 10.30
C ALA A 175 -13.65 1.48 9.96
N THR A 176 -14.26 0.35 9.65
CA THR A 176 -15.71 0.26 9.53
C THR A 176 -16.34 -0.34 10.79
N THR A 177 -17.51 0.16 11.16
CA THR A 177 -18.29 -0.33 12.30
C THR A 177 -19.23 -1.46 11.90
N GLY A 178 -19.71 -2.22 12.88
CA GLY A 178 -20.72 -3.27 12.65
C GLY A 178 -22.05 -2.79 12.05
N ASN A 179 -22.34 -1.48 12.06
CA ASN A 179 -23.49 -0.87 11.39
C ASN A 179 -23.15 -0.24 10.02
N ASN A 180 -22.03 -0.59 9.41
CA ASN A 180 -21.58 -0.06 8.12
C ASN A 180 -21.44 1.47 8.12
N ALA A 181 -20.73 2.01 9.10
CA ALA A 181 -20.21 3.37 9.03
C ALA A 181 -18.70 3.31 8.91
N LEU A 182 -18.13 4.14 8.04
CA LEU A 182 -16.71 4.42 8.04
C LEU A 182 -16.43 5.43 9.17
N VAL A 183 -15.45 5.12 9.99
CA VAL A 183 -14.94 6.02 11.04
C VAL A 183 -13.49 6.34 10.71
N ILE A 184 -13.12 7.62 10.73
CA ILE A 184 -11.76 8.11 10.47
C ILE A 184 -11.33 8.97 11.65
N GLY A 185 -10.10 8.77 12.13
CA GLY A 185 -9.56 9.45 13.31
C GLY A 185 -9.99 8.75 14.61
N ILE A 186 -10.01 7.41 14.61
CA ILE A 186 -10.49 6.66 15.76
C ILE A 186 -9.59 6.89 16.97
N GLY A 187 -10.18 7.47 18.02
CA GLY A 187 -9.46 7.84 19.25
C GLY A 187 -9.03 9.31 19.29
N ASP A 188 -9.25 10.08 18.22
CA ASP A 188 -8.90 11.51 18.14
C ASP A 188 -9.96 12.41 18.82
N GLY A 189 -10.97 11.82 19.46
CA GLY A 189 -12.00 12.54 20.23
C GLY A 189 -12.97 13.31 19.31
N PRO A 190 -13.12 14.64 19.46
CA PRO A 190 -14.11 15.42 18.70
C PRO A 190 -13.81 15.53 17.20
N ASP A 191 -12.59 15.21 16.78
CA ASP A 191 -12.16 15.26 15.37
C ASP A 191 -12.44 13.94 14.62
N GLU A 192 -13.06 12.96 15.29
CA GLU A 192 -13.48 11.71 14.67
C GLU A 192 -14.60 11.96 13.64
N LEU A 193 -14.35 11.56 12.39
CA LEU A 193 -15.31 11.69 11.30
C LEU A 193 -16.07 10.38 11.11
N ARG A 194 -17.37 10.48 10.83
CA ARG A 194 -18.26 9.33 10.63
C ARG A 194 -19.06 9.50 9.36
N PHE A 195 -18.90 8.55 8.45
CA PHE A 195 -19.59 8.52 7.17
C PHE A 195 -20.49 7.30 7.09
N PRO A 196 -21.79 7.46 6.77
CA PRO A 196 -22.62 6.31 6.45
C PRO A 196 -22.09 5.65 5.18
N THR A 197 -21.97 4.32 5.18
CA THR A 197 -21.66 3.56 3.97
C THR A 197 -22.86 2.73 3.53
N GLU A 198 -22.74 2.06 2.37
CA GLU A 198 -23.83 1.30 1.79
C GLU A 198 -24.32 0.20 2.76
N PRO A 199 -25.61 0.17 3.14
CA PRO A 199 -26.12 -0.85 4.05
C PRO A 199 -25.91 -2.28 3.51
N GLY A 200 -25.44 -3.18 4.36
CA GLY A 200 -25.20 -4.57 4.00
C GLY A 200 -23.90 -4.81 3.21
N SER A 201 -23.09 -3.78 3.01
CA SER A 201 -21.78 -3.92 2.38
C SER A 201 -20.75 -4.55 3.32
N THR A 202 -19.80 -5.30 2.76
CA THR A 202 -18.63 -5.81 3.46
C THR A 202 -17.40 -5.06 2.97
N HIS A 203 -16.77 -4.29 3.83
CA HIS A 203 -15.59 -3.50 3.48
C HIS A 203 -14.33 -4.35 3.61
N THR A 204 -13.38 -4.12 2.73
CA THR A 204 -12.19 -4.97 2.58
C THR A 204 -10.91 -4.14 2.53
N SER A 205 -10.97 -2.87 2.13
CA SER A 205 -9.83 -1.95 2.13
C SER A 205 -10.27 -0.52 2.43
N ILE A 206 -9.43 0.22 3.15
CA ILE A 206 -9.53 1.66 3.37
C ILE A 206 -8.13 2.22 3.07
N THR A 207 -8.02 3.13 2.12
CA THR A 207 -6.76 3.80 1.77
C THR A 207 -6.99 5.29 1.63
N SER A 208 -5.92 6.07 1.62
CA SER A 208 -5.94 7.47 1.20
C SER A 208 -5.01 7.64 0.01
N ILE A 209 -5.40 8.49 -0.93
CA ILE A 209 -4.59 8.81 -2.11
C ILE A 209 -5.10 10.12 -2.72
N ASN A 210 -4.22 11.01 -3.21
CA ASN A 210 -4.62 12.23 -3.91
C ASN A 210 -5.16 11.93 -5.33
N PHE A 211 -6.25 11.16 -5.41
CA PHE A 211 -6.77 10.55 -6.64
C PHE A 211 -7.07 11.56 -7.75
N ASP A 212 -7.68 12.69 -7.39
CA ASP A 212 -8.06 13.74 -8.35
C ASP A 212 -6.96 14.77 -8.60
N ARG A 213 -5.80 14.62 -7.93
CA ARG A 213 -4.71 15.60 -7.93
C ARG A 213 -5.14 17.03 -7.58
N ASP A 214 -6.04 17.16 -6.61
CA ASP A 214 -6.66 18.42 -6.17
C ASP A 214 -6.18 18.90 -4.79
N ARG A 215 -5.20 18.20 -4.20
CA ARG A 215 -4.68 18.43 -2.83
C ARG A 215 -5.72 18.27 -1.72
N ARG A 216 -6.89 17.73 -2.02
CA ARG A 216 -7.96 17.52 -1.04
C ARG A 216 -7.86 16.14 -0.40
N ASP A 217 -8.36 16.05 0.82
CA ASP A 217 -8.48 14.77 1.52
C ASP A 217 -9.33 13.82 0.71
N THR A 218 -8.83 12.61 0.48
CA THR A 218 -9.51 11.61 -0.35
C THR A 218 -9.30 10.24 0.26
N ILE A 219 -10.41 9.61 0.61
CA ILE A 219 -10.44 8.27 1.20
C ILE A 219 -11.05 7.34 0.17
N VAL A 220 -10.39 6.22 -0.07
CA VAL A 220 -10.85 5.21 -1.01
C VAL A 220 -11.17 3.92 -0.27
N LEU A 221 -12.39 3.43 -0.49
CA LEU A 221 -12.98 2.27 0.15
C LEU A 221 -13.15 1.16 -0.87
N GLY A 222 -12.53 0.01 -0.65
CA GLY A 222 -12.87 -1.23 -1.34
C GLY A 222 -13.94 -1.97 -0.56
N TYR A 223 -15.05 -2.35 -1.20
CA TYR A 223 -16.13 -3.06 -0.55
C TYR A 223 -16.93 -3.95 -1.51
N VAL A 224 -17.63 -4.94 -0.94
CA VAL A 224 -18.62 -5.77 -1.65
C VAL A 224 -20.00 -5.29 -1.22
N GLY A 225 -20.82 -4.84 -2.16
CA GLY A 225 -22.18 -4.37 -1.92
C GLY A 225 -23.13 -5.48 -1.46
N SER A 226 -24.35 -5.09 -1.06
CA SER A 226 -25.40 -6.04 -0.65
C SER A 226 -25.87 -6.96 -1.80
N ASP A 227 -25.66 -6.53 -3.04
CA ASP A 227 -25.85 -7.28 -4.28
C ASP A 227 -24.68 -8.21 -4.62
N LEU A 228 -23.71 -8.34 -3.71
CA LEU A 228 -22.47 -9.09 -3.87
C LEU A 228 -21.54 -8.53 -4.96
N MET A 229 -21.79 -7.30 -5.45
CA MET A 229 -20.93 -6.69 -6.45
C MET A 229 -19.77 -5.93 -5.78
N PRO A 230 -18.52 -6.18 -6.19
CA PRO A 230 -17.38 -5.38 -5.75
C PRO A 230 -17.49 -3.95 -6.27
N ARG A 231 -17.10 -2.99 -5.43
CA ARG A 231 -17.22 -1.56 -5.67
C ARG A 231 -16.05 -0.83 -5.01
N VAL A 232 -15.69 0.30 -5.60
CA VAL A 232 -14.79 1.26 -4.97
C VAL A 232 -15.52 2.57 -4.74
N GLY A 233 -15.55 2.99 -3.48
CA GLY A 233 -16.05 4.30 -3.05
C GLY A 233 -14.90 5.28 -2.90
N ILE A 234 -15.00 6.44 -3.54
CA ILE A 234 -14.06 7.56 -3.41
C ILE A 234 -14.80 8.65 -2.64
N LEU A 235 -14.40 8.85 -1.38
CA LEU A 235 -14.99 9.78 -0.44
C LEU A 235 -14.08 11.01 -0.31
N LYS A 236 -14.70 12.19 -0.27
CA LYS A 236 -14.05 13.47 0.03
C LYS A 236 -14.59 14.00 1.37
N PRO A 237 -13.87 13.80 2.49
CA PRO A 237 -14.35 14.18 3.82
C PRO A 237 -14.66 15.68 4.01
N HIS A 238 -14.12 16.57 3.18
CA HIS A 238 -14.32 18.02 3.34
C HIS A 238 -15.69 18.51 2.85
N ASP A 239 -16.36 17.76 1.96
CA ASP A 239 -17.67 18.12 1.39
C ASP A 239 -18.68 16.97 1.41
N ASP A 240 -18.35 15.88 2.11
CA ASP A 240 -19.13 14.63 2.20
C ASP A 240 -19.45 13.98 0.86
N SER A 241 -18.78 14.37 -0.24
CA SER A 241 -19.06 13.80 -1.56
C SER A 241 -18.51 12.39 -1.69
N VAL A 242 -19.31 11.51 -2.29
CA VAL A 242 -18.96 10.11 -2.53
C VAL A 242 -19.18 9.80 -4.01
N ARG A 243 -18.16 9.21 -4.65
CA ARG A 243 -18.27 8.64 -5.99
C ARG A 243 -18.07 7.15 -5.90
N THR A 244 -18.93 6.36 -6.53
CA THR A 244 -18.81 4.91 -6.56
C THR A 244 -18.50 4.46 -7.97
N SER A 245 -17.44 3.66 -8.13
CA SER A 245 -17.10 2.98 -9.38
C SER A 245 -17.36 1.48 -9.20
N ALA A 246 -18.14 0.91 -10.11
CA ALA A 246 -18.35 -0.54 -10.17
C ALA A 246 -17.10 -1.18 -10.80
N VAL A 247 -16.16 -1.57 -9.96
CA VAL A 247 -14.91 -2.21 -10.39
C VAL A 247 -14.97 -3.69 -10.07
N GLN A 248 -14.74 -4.52 -11.07
CA GLN A 248 -14.45 -5.93 -10.82
C GLN A 248 -12.93 -6.06 -10.65
N PRO A 249 -12.43 -6.64 -9.56
CA PRO A 249 -12.98 -6.96 -8.23
C PRO A 249 -12.22 -6.25 -7.08
N SER A 250 -12.87 -5.97 -5.95
CA SER A 250 -12.28 -5.20 -4.84
C SER A 250 -12.22 -5.95 -3.50
N ALA A 251 -11.03 -6.43 -3.12
CA ALA A 251 -10.70 -6.79 -1.74
C ALA A 251 -9.62 -5.87 -1.15
N TRP A 252 -8.47 -5.77 -1.81
CA TRP A 252 -7.36 -4.94 -1.37
C TRP A 252 -6.95 -4.01 -2.49
N ILE A 253 -6.65 -2.76 -2.15
CA ILE A 253 -6.29 -1.71 -3.09
C ILE A 253 -4.91 -1.21 -2.69
N THR A 254 -4.02 -1.12 -3.67
CA THR A 254 -2.75 -0.40 -3.56
C THR A 254 -2.60 0.53 -4.76
N TRP A 255 -1.74 1.53 -4.66
CA TRP A 255 -1.67 2.65 -5.60
C TRP A 255 -0.28 2.77 -6.22
N GLY A 256 -0.24 3.00 -7.53
CA GLY A 256 0.96 3.29 -8.31
C GLY A 256 0.62 4.23 -9.47
N ASP A 257 1.41 4.18 -10.54
CA ASP A 257 1.20 4.91 -11.79
C ASP A 257 1.52 3.94 -12.94
N LEU A 258 0.51 3.21 -13.41
CA LEU A 258 0.68 2.10 -14.34
C LEU A 258 0.91 2.60 -15.76
N ASP A 259 0.17 3.63 -16.16
CA ASP A 259 0.20 4.18 -17.52
C ASP A 259 1.07 5.46 -17.65
N HIS A 260 1.63 5.92 -16.53
CA HIS A 260 2.55 7.06 -16.45
C HIS A 260 1.88 8.37 -16.88
N ASP A 261 0.55 8.46 -16.71
CA ASP A 261 -0.21 9.67 -16.97
C ASP A 261 -0.11 10.69 -15.83
N THR A 262 0.68 10.37 -14.80
CA THR A 262 0.92 11.14 -13.57
C THR A 262 -0.23 11.12 -12.57
N PHE A 263 -1.22 10.23 -12.72
CA PHE A 263 -2.31 10.04 -11.77
C PHE A 263 -2.24 8.67 -11.09
N PRO A 264 -2.79 8.55 -9.88
CA PRO A 264 -2.73 7.28 -9.16
C PRO A 264 -3.63 6.23 -9.79
N ASP A 265 -3.04 5.12 -10.20
CA ASP A 265 -3.72 3.92 -10.65
C ASP A 265 -3.82 2.89 -9.53
N ALA A 266 -4.89 2.11 -9.54
CA ALA A 266 -5.11 1.08 -8.54
C ALA A 266 -4.64 -0.28 -9.05
N VAL A 267 -4.06 -1.07 -8.14
CA VAL A 267 -3.97 -2.52 -8.29
C VAL A 267 -4.87 -3.15 -7.24
N MET A 268 -5.81 -3.98 -7.71
CA MET A 268 -6.86 -4.53 -6.86
C MET A 268 -6.84 -6.06 -6.82
N ARG A 269 -7.01 -6.64 -5.64
CA ARG A 269 -7.20 -8.09 -5.45
C ARG A 269 -8.68 -8.48 -5.59
N THR A 270 -8.98 -9.65 -6.13
CA THR A 270 -10.35 -10.22 -6.05
C THR A 270 -10.79 -10.61 -4.64
N ALA A 271 -12.02 -10.25 -4.30
CA ALA A 271 -12.66 -10.61 -3.04
C ALA A 271 -13.12 -12.08 -2.95
N VAL A 272 -13.22 -12.80 -4.07
CA VAL A 272 -13.89 -14.10 -4.15
C VAL A 272 -12.96 -15.14 -4.75
N LEU A 273 -12.39 -16.01 -3.90
CA LEU A 273 -11.75 -17.33 -4.17
C LEU A 273 -10.75 -17.45 -5.35
N ALA A 274 -10.53 -16.39 -6.13
CA ALA A 274 -9.64 -16.34 -7.28
C ALA A 274 -8.42 -15.48 -6.92
N PRO A 275 -7.20 -15.98 -7.18
CA PRO A 275 -5.95 -15.33 -6.78
C PRO A 275 -5.53 -14.30 -7.83
N GLN A 276 -6.45 -13.47 -8.28
CA GLN A 276 -6.17 -12.50 -9.34
C GLN A 276 -5.98 -11.14 -8.71
N TYR A 277 -5.11 -10.36 -9.34
CA TYR A 277 -5.13 -8.92 -9.17
C TYR A 277 -5.33 -8.27 -10.53
N HIS A 278 -5.81 -7.04 -10.48
CA HIS A 278 -6.32 -6.29 -11.61
C HIS A 278 -5.65 -4.94 -11.61
N TYR A 279 -5.17 -4.55 -12.78
CA TYR A 279 -4.78 -3.18 -13.07
C TYR A 279 -6.02 -2.38 -13.29
N VAL A 280 -6.22 -1.30 -12.55
CA VAL A 280 -7.41 -0.47 -12.68
C VAL A 280 -6.92 0.96 -12.88
N PRO A 281 -6.69 1.37 -14.14
CA PRO A 281 -6.25 2.72 -14.43
C PRO A 281 -7.32 3.74 -14.01
N SER A 282 -6.83 4.91 -13.61
CA SER A 282 -7.65 6.09 -13.37
C SER A 282 -7.94 6.76 -14.70
N LEU A 283 -9.21 6.85 -15.09
CA LEU A 283 -9.62 7.48 -16.33
C LEU A 283 -10.14 8.89 -16.06
N ASP A 284 -9.84 9.81 -16.98
CA ASP A 284 -10.49 11.11 -17.00
C ASP A 284 -11.95 10.97 -17.42
N GLY A 285 -12.87 11.30 -16.52
CA GLY A 285 -14.31 11.12 -16.69
C GLY A 285 -15.06 12.40 -17.02
N ASP A 286 -16.39 12.34 -16.89
CA ASP A 286 -17.26 13.50 -17.12
C ASP A 286 -16.85 14.69 -16.24
N ARG A 287 -16.77 15.88 -16.85
CA ARG A 287 -16.31 17.13 -16.20
C ARG A 287 -14.87 17.06 -15.65
N HIS A 288 -14.06 16.17 -16.21
CA HIS A 288 -12.68 15.94 -15.80
C HIS A 288 -12.53 15.53 -14.33
N VAL A 289 -13.54 14.79 -13.85
CA VAL A 289 -13.50 14.11 -12.57
C VAL A 289 -13.00 12.70 -12.84
N ARG A 290 -11.91 12.31 -12.18
CA ARG A 290 -11.33 10.98 -12.38
C ARG A 290 -12.30 9.90 -11.88
N ALA A 291 -12.32 8.79 -12.60
CA ALA A 291 -13.03 7.57 -12.25
C ALA A 291 -12.10 6.37 -12.43
N LEU A 292 -12.43 5.24 -11.81
CA LEU A 292 -11.68 4.00 -12.04
C LEU A 292 -12.28 3.26 -13.22
N ALA A 293 -11.44 2.72 -14.10
CA ALA A 293 -11.89 1.94 -15.25
C ALA A 293 -12.76 0.75 -14.83
N THR A 294 -13.77 0.43 -15.66
CA THR A 294 -14.68 -0.69 -15.45
C THR A 294 -14.41 -1.77 -16.49
N GLY A 295 -13.49 -2.71 -16.22
CA GLY A 295 -13.33 -3.92 -17.04
C GLY A 295 -11.92 -4.23 -17.53
N ASP A 296 -10.92 -4.11 -16.66
CA ASP A 296 -9.53 -4.15 -17.08
C ASP A 296 -8.90 -5.54 -17.14
N THR A 297 -7.64 -5.55 -17.53
CA THR A 297 -6.81 -6.72 -17.73
C THR A 297 -6.58 -7.51 -16.46
N ASN A 298 -6.93 -8.80 -16.55
CA ASN A 298 -6.82 -9.74 -15.45
C ASN A 298 -5.42 -10.35 -15.44
N VAL A 299 -4.61 -10.03 -14.43
CA VAL A 299 -3.38 -10.78 -14.18
C VAL A 299 -3.68 -11.89 -13.18
N SER A 300 -3.85 -13.09 -13.71
CA SER A 300 -4.18 -14.25 -12.88
C SER A 300 -2.92 -14.84 -12.25
N THR A 301 -2.83 -14.89 -10.91
CA THR A 301 -1.82 -15.71 -10.22
C THR A 301 -2.20 -17.19 -10.19
N GLN A 302 -2.29 -17.83 -11.37
CA GLN A 302 -2.46 -19.28 -11.41
C GLN A 302 -1.15 -19.97 -11.00
N GLY A 303 -1.08 -20.35 -9.72
CA GLY A 303 -0.28 -21.49 -9.28
C GLY A 303 -0.90 -22.79 -9.81
N GLY A 304 -0.12 -23.88 -9.83
CA GLY A 304 -0.56 -25.17 -10.34
C GLY A 304 -1.88 -25.71 -9.71
N PRO A 305 -2.53 -26.70 -10.35
CA PRO A 305 -3.94 -27.04 -10.17
C PRO A 305 -4.32 -27.81 -8.88
N THR A 306 -3.60 -27.68 -7.77
CA THR A 306 -3.84 -28.50 -6.56
C THR A 306 -4.64 -27.75 -5.47
N ASP A 307 -5.96 -27.90 -5.50
CA ASP A 307 -6.98 -28.04 -4.42
C ASP A 307 -6.88 -27.33 -3.04
N SER A 308 -5.99 -26.38 -2.79
CA SER A 308 -6.18 -25.43 -1.69
C SER A 308 -5.94 -24.02 -2.18
N SER A 309 -7.01 -23.23 -2.12
CA SER A 309 -7.18 -21.94 -2.79
C SER A 309 -5.91 -21.07 -2.73
N PRO A 310 -5.38 -20.62 -3.88
CA PRO A 310 -4.28 -19.67 -3.95
C PRO A 310 -4.62 -18.36 -3.21
N GLN A 311 -3.70 -17.84 -2.43
CA GLN A 311 -3.90 -16.61 -1.64
C GLN A 311 -2.86 -15.58 -2.05
N LEU A 312 -3.26 -14.57 -2.82
CA LEU A 312 -2.48 -13.33 -2.92
C LEU A 312 -2.38 -12.75 -1.50
N ARG A 313 -1.15 -12.66 -0.98
CA ARG A 313 -0.86 -12.28 0.41
C ARG A 313 -0.52 -10.81 0.53
N ASN A 314 0.22 -10.26 -0.42
CA ASN A 314 0.54 -8.85 -0.47
C ASN A 314 0.81 -8.39 -1.90
N ILE A 315 0.65 -7.09 -2.10
CA ILE A 315 1.09 -6.35 -3.28
C ILE A 315 1.91 -5.17 -2.75
N ASP A 316 3.06 -4.92 -3.35
CA ASP A 316 3.97 -3.84 -2.96
C ASP A 316 4.58 -3.18 -4.19
N TRP A 317 5.18 -2.02 -4.02
CA TRP A 317 5.77 -1.22 -5.10
C TRP A 317 7.19 -0.78 -4.77
N ILE A 318 8.09 -0.92 -5.73
CA ILE A 318 9.48 -0.44 -5.61
C ILE A 318 10.11 -0.31 -7.00
N ASP A 319 11.05 0.60 -7.18
CA ASP A 319 11.92 0.63 -8.37
C ASP A 319 13.00 -0.45 -8.25
N LEU A 320 12.69 -1.70 -8.60
CA LEU A 320 13.56 -2.83 -8.34
C LEU A 320 14.75 -2.88 -9.31
N ASP A 321 14.56 -2.45 -10.55
CA ASP A 321 15.61 -2.48 -11.59
C ASP A 321 16.45 -1.19 -11.67
N GLY A 322 16.06 -0.13 -10.96
CA GLY A 322 16.77 1.13 -10.87
C GLY A 322 16.51 2.06 -12.07
N ASP A 323 15.44 1.83 -12.82
CA ASP A 323 15.05 2.64 -13.97
C ASP A 323 14.27 3.92 -13.59
N THR A 324 14.10 4.17 -12.29
CA THR A 324 13.38 5.29 -11.67
C THR A 324 11.86 5.22 -11.83
N ARG A 325 11.29 4.06 -12.13
CA ARG A 325 9.86 3.83 -12.24
C ARG A 325 9.41 2.81 -11.20
N LEU A 326 8.13 2.83 -10.85
CA LEU A 326 7.59 1.90 -9.87
C LEU A 326 7.34 0.54 -10.53
N ASP A 327 8.00 -0.49 -10.03
CA ASP A 327 7.69 -1.87 -10.36
C ASP A 327 6.67 -2.42 -9.38
N LEU A 328 5.81 -3.31 -9.87
CA LEU A 328 4.81 -3.97 -9.06
C LEU A 328 5.27 -5.36 -8.62
N ILE A 329 5.20 -5.60 -7.32
CA ILE A 329 5.52 -6.87 -6.69
C ILE A 329 4.22 -7.49 -6.16
N ALA A 330 3.85 -8.65 -6.69
CA ALA A 330 2.69 -9.40 -6.21
C ALA A 330 3.15 -10.75 -5.66
N ALA A 331 2.89 -11.00 -4.36
CA ALA A 331 3.30 -12.23 -3.69
C ALA A 331 2.08 -13.03 -3.21
N GLY A 332 2.02 -14.30 -3.60
CA GLY A 332 0.92 -15.21 -3.29
C GLY A 332 1.35 -16.66 -3.37
N ASN A 333 0.86 -17.42 -4.36
CA ASN A 333 1.36 -18.77 -4.62
C ASN A 333 2.64 -18.77 -5.48
N ASP A 334 2.86 -17.68 -6.19
CA ASP A 334 4.13 -17.33 -6.80
C ASP A 334 4.48 -15.90 -6.37
N LEU A 335 5.73 -15.52 -6.55
CA LEU A 335 6.16 -14.14 -6.51
C LEU A 335 6.25 -13.65 -7.97
N ARG A 336 5.55 -12.57 -8.28
CA ARG A 336 5.50 -11.94 -9.59
C ARG A 336 6.01 -10.53 -9.52
N ILE A 337 6.88 -10.18 -10.45
CA ILE A 337 7.49 -8.86 -10.56
C ILE A 337 7.15 -8.33 -11.94
N HIS A 338 6.48 -7.19 -11.99
CA HIS A 338 6.21 -6.45 -13.22
C HIS A 338 7.09 -5.23 -13.23
N LEU A 339 8.07 -5.24 -14.13
CA LEU A 339 8.92 -4.08 -14.35
C LEU A 339 8.18 -3.06 -15.19
N ALA A 340 8.39 -1.77 -14.93
CA ALA A 340 7.78 -0.71 -15.73
C ALA A 340 8.29 -0.71 -17.19
N PRO A 341 7.45 -0.36 -18.20
CA PRO A 341 6.01 -0.14 -18.11
C PRO A 341 5.27 -1.44 -17.77
N ILE A 342 4.32 -1.35 -16.85
CA ILE A 342 3.63 -2.53 -16.32
C ILE A 342 2.64 -3.07 -17.36
N GLY A 343 2.73 -4.39 -17.61
CA GLY A 343 1.81 -5.11 -18.49
C GLY A 343 1.25 -6.35 -17.81
N ASP A 344 0.40 -7.10 -18.52
CA ASP A 344 -0.32 -8.24 -17.92
C ASP A 344 0.57 -9.46 -17.62
N THR A 345 1.75 -9.50 -18.23
CA THR A 345 2.70 -10.59 -18.07
C THR A 345 3.82 -10.14 -17.15
N PRO A 346 4.05 -10.83 -16.01
CA PRO A 346 5.16 -10.49 -15.14
C PRO A 346 6.48 -10.69 -15.86
N ALA A 347 7.38 -9.73 -15.72
CA ALA A 347 8.75 -9.82 -16.21
C ALA A 347 9.51 -10.96 -15.52
N LEU A 348 9.24 -11.18 -14.23
CA LEU A 348 9.81 -12.28 -13.46
C LEU A 348 8.74 -13.02 -12.67
N ARG A 349 8.89 -14.33 -12.62
CA ARG A 349 8.08 -15.23 -11.80
C ARG A 349 9.01 -16.12 -10.98
N VAL A 350 8.70 -16.28 -9.71
CA VAL A 350 9.41 -17.16 -8.77
C VAL A 350 8.39 -18.08 -8.12
N ASP A 351 8.53 -19.38 -8.35
CA ASP A 351 7.60 -20.41 -7.86
C ASP A 351 8.31 -21.67 -7.30
N CYS A 352 9.65 -21.69 -7.23
CA CYS A 352 10.41 -22.85 -6.74
C CYS A 352 10.83 -22.78 -5.26
N ASP A 353 11.31 -23.91 -4.72
CA ASP A 353 12.01 -24.04 -3.43
C ASP A 353 13.37 -24.77 -3.57
N PRO A 354 14.52 -24.15 -3.26
CA PRO A 354 14.67 -22.76 -2.90
C PRO A 354 14.19 -21.83 -4.02
N PRO A 355 13.73 -20.60 -3.69
CA PRO A 355 13.27 -19.63 -4.66
C PRO A 355 14.30 -19.37 -5.76
N LYS A 356 13.87 -19.53 -7.01
CA LYS A 356 14.64 -19.23 -8.22
C LYS A 356 13.71 -18.56 -9.23
N SER A 357 14.28 -17.72 -10.08
CA SER A 357 13.59 -16.97 -11.14
C SER A 357 13.37 -17.77 -12.43
N ASP A 358 13.64 -19.07 -12.42
CA ASP A 358 13.45 -19.96 -13.57
C ASP A 358 12.04 -20.57 -13.53
N LEU A 359 11.31 -20.47 -14.64
CA LEU A 359 9.97 -21.04 -14.83
C LEU A 359 9.94 -22.58 -14.81
N SER A 360 11.10 -23.24 -14.80
CA SER A 360 11.23 -24.69 -14.84
C SER A 360 11.50 -25.30 -13.46
N CYS A 361 10.57 -25.15 -12.50
CA CYS A 361 10.58 -25.98 -11.29
C CYS A 361 10.31 -27.49 -11.57
N THR A 362 10.37 -27.93 -12.83
CA THR A 362 9.99 -29.27 -13.31
C THR A 362 10.92 -30.39 -12.87
N SER A 363 12.08 -30.09 -12.29
CA SER A 363 13.04 -31.13 -11.86
C SER A 363 12.80 -31.66 -10.44
N ASP A 364 11.86 -31.10 -9.68
CA ASP A 364 11.50 -31.69 -8.39
C ASP A 364 10.64 -32.95 -8.62
N PRO A 365 11.07 -34.13 -8.15
CA PRO A 365 10.41 -35.41 -8.44
C PRO A 365 9.03 -35.57 -7.78
N GLU A 366 8.54 -34.56 -7.06
CA GLU A 366 7.18 -34.50 -6.51
C GLU A 366 6.31 -33.42 -7.20
N PRO A 367 5.86 -33.64 -8.44
CA PRO A 367 5.05 -32.66 -9.20
C PRO A 367 3.68 -32.32 -8.58
N ASN A 368 3.30 -32.94 -7.45
CA ASN A 368 2.00 -32.79 -6.81
C ASN A 368 2.05 -32.26 -5.35
N LEU A 369 3.23 -32.00 -4.78
CA LEU A 369 3.39 -31.61 -3.37
C LEU A 369 4.55 -30.59 -3.27
N ARG A 370 4.36 -29.29 -3.44
CA ARG A 370 3.74 -28.38 -2.47
C ARG A 370 3.59 -27.05 -3.21
N ALA A 371 2.39 -26.47 -3.26
CA ALA A 371 2.25 -25.08 -3.69
C ALA A 371 3.09 -24.21 -2.77
N MET A 372 4.21 -23.68 -3.27
CA MET A 372 4.96 -22.67 -2.55
C MET A 372 4.01 -21.49 -2.32
N SER A 373 4.13 -20.84 -1.17
CA SER A 373 3.54 -19.52 -1.01
C SER A 373 4.62 -18.52 -0.66
N PHE A 374 4.44 -17.30 -1.14
CA PHE A 374 5.34 -16.19 -1.00
C PHE A 374 4.62 -15.05 -0.30
N GLY A 375 5.32 -14.41 0.62
CA GLY A 375 5.05 -13.02 1.00
C GLY A 375 6.26 -12.19 0.58
N ALA A 376 6.07 -10.90 0.35
CA ALA A 376 7.14 -9.99 0.01
C ALA A 376 6.92 -8.63 0.68
N ALA A 377 8.01 -7.88 0.86
CA ALA A 377 7.95 -6.47 1.17
C ALA A 377 9.08 -5.75 0.43
N ALA A 378 8.76 -4.58 -0.11
CA ALA A 378 9.72 -3.62 -0.65
C ALA A 378 10.62 -3.09 0.46
N ARG A 379 11.92 -2.99 0.18
CA ARG A 379 12.91 -2.38 1.07
C ARG A 379 13.88 -1.51 0.27
N PRO A 380 13.60 -0.21 0.13
CA PRO A 380 14.60 0.71 -0.42
C PRO A 380 15.78 0.84 0.55
N THR A 381 16.99 0.97 0.01
CA THR A 381 18.21 1.20 0.79
C THR A 381 19.02 2.35 0.20
N ARG A 382 20.10 2.74 0.87
CA ARG A 382 21.01 3.76 0.33
C ARG A 382 21.73 3.31 -0.93
N GLU A 383 22.00 2.00 -1.03
CA GLU A 383 22.82 1.36 -2.07
C GLU A 383 22.00 0.84 -3.25
N GLY A 384 20.68 0.70 -3.06
CA GLY A 384 19.77 0.18 -4.08
C GLY A 384 18.47 -0.34 -3.46
N ASN A 385 17.58 -0.81 -4.32
CA ASN A 385 16.28 -1.32 -3.93
C ASN A 385 16.33 -2.85 -3.84
N GLU A 386 15.72 -3.41 -2.79
CA GLU A 386 15.66 -4.86 -2.60
C GLU A 386 14.27 -5.31 -2.13
N LEU A 387 14.02 -6.61 -2.22
CA LEU A 387 12.84 -7.28 -1.69
C LEU A 387 13.20 -8.13 -0.49
N ILE A 388 12.28 -8.22 0.45
CA ILE A 388 12.33 -9.22 1.51
C ILE A 388 11.24 -10.23 1.24
N VAL A 389 11.65 -11.43 0.83
CA VAL A 389 10.75 -12.50 0.40
C VAL A 389 10.68 -13.57 1.47
N THR A 390 9.47 -13.94 1.89
CA THR A 390 9.25 -15.12 2.71
C THR A 390 8.67 -16.26 1.89
N THR A 391 8.99 -17.50 2.28
CA THR A 391 8.47 -18.71 1.64
C THR A 391 7.62 -19.55 2.60
N HIS A 392 6.76 -20.38 2.02
CA HIS A 392 6.01 -21.45 2.66
C HIS A 392 6.11 -22.71 1.79
N PRO A 393 6.24 -23.92 2.36
CA PRO A 393 6.17 -24.23 3.79
C PRO A 393 7.45 -23.94 4.57
N LYS A 394 8.58 -23.77 3.89
CA LYS A 394 9.83 -23.44 4.57
C LYS A 394 9.78 -22.00 5.04
N ARG A 395 9.61 -21.80 6.34
CA ARG A 395 9.59 -20.50 7.06
C ARG A 395 10.95 -19.78 6.98
N ARG A 396 11.36 -19.41 5.77
CA ARG A 396 12.63 -18.76 5.44
C ARG A 396 12.36 -17.35 4.94
N LEU A 397 13.34 -16.48 5.12
CA LEU A 397 13.40 -15.15 4.53
C LEU A 397 14.59 -15.05 3.60
N TYR A 398 14.40 -14.33 2.51
CA TYR A 398 15.39 -14.07 1.48
C TYR A 398 15.47 -12.57 1.23
N ARG A 399 16.68 -12.07 1.02
CA ARG A 399 16.94 -10.79 0.37
C ARG A 399 16.94 -11.01 -1.13
N GLY A 400 16.10 -10.27 -1.85
CA GLY A 400 15.99 -10.28 -3.29
C GLY A 400 16.55 -9.02 -3.92
N THR A 401 17.54 -9.13 -4.80
CA THR A 401 18.04 -8.02 -5.62
C THR A 401 17.93 -8.37 -7.10
N LEU A 402 17.67 -7.39 -7.95
CA LEU A 402 17.60 -7.61 -9.38
C LEU A 402 18.95 -7.26 -10.03
N ALA A 403 19.56 -8.24 -10.71
CA ALA A 403 20.83 -8.06 -11.38
C ALA A 403 20.78 -8.71 -12.76
N GLY A 404 21.00 -7.92 -13.82
CA GLY A 404 20.99 -8.41 -15.20
C GLY A 404 19.66 -9.05 -15.61
N GLY A 405 18.53 -8.49 -15.14
CA GLY A 405 17.19 -9.02 -15.41
C GLY A 405 16.88 -10.34 -14.69
N THR A 406 17.70 -10.74 -13.70
CA THR A 406 17.45 -11.95 -12.89
C THR A 406 17.32 -11.57 -11.43
N LEU A 407 16.23 -12.01 -10.78
CA LEU A 407 16.10 -11.87 -9.33
C LEU A 407 17.05 -12.84 -8.62
N GLN A 408 18.02 -12.30 -7.89
CA GLN A 408 18.94 -13.02 -7.03
C GLN A 408 18.39 -13.07 -5.61
N LEU A 409 18.13 -14.28 -5.10
CA LEU A 409 17.60 -14.49 -3.75
C LEU A 409 18.66 -15.09 -2.84
N ALA A 410 19.12 -14.29 -1.88
CA ALA A 410 20.09 -14.69 -0.85
C ALA A 410 19.35 -14.94 0.48
N PRO A 411 19.51 -16.11 1.12
CA PRO A 411 18.85 -16.39 2.39
C PRO A 411 19.33 -15.45 3.50
N LEU A 412 18.42 -14.98 4.34
CA LEU A 412 18.78 -14.22 5.55
C LEU A 412 19.32 -15.18 6.63
N PRO A 413 20.43 -14.83 7.30
CA PRO A 413 21.27 -15.80 8.01
C PRO A 413 20.61 -16.50 9.21
N LEU A 414 19.60 -15.91 9.86
CA LEU A 414 19.13 -16.39 11.18
C LEU A 414 17.64 -16.12 11.49
N PHE A 415 16.73 -16.19 10.52
CA PHE A 415 15.29 -16.11 10.85
C PHE A 415 14.92 -17.28 11.78
N PRO A 416 14.37 -17.03 12.98
CA PRO A 416 14.54 -17.95 14.09
C PRO A 416 13.81 -19.25 13.76
N PRO A 417 14.52 -20.39 13.78
CA PRO A 417 13.90 -21.68 13.67
C PRO A 417 13.27 -21.99 15.03
N THR A 418 12.18 -21.34 15.41
CA THR A 418 11.43 -21.73 16.62
C THR A 418 10.67 -23.04 16.44
N CYS A 419 11.01 -23.82 15.42
CA CYS A 419 10.77 -25.24 15.52
C CYS A 419 11.76 -25.77 16.55
N GLU A 420 11.28 -26.01 17.76
CA GLU A 420 11.73 -27.21 18.44
C GLU A 420 11.62 -28.32 17.39
N CYS A 421 12.75 -28.79 16.84
CA CYS A 421 12.75 -30.07 16.17
C CYS A 421 12.09 -30.99 17.20
N PRO A 422 10.91 -31.60 16.92
CA PRO A 422 10.39 -32.59 17.83
C PRO A 422 11.53 -33.56 17.97
N LYS A 423 12.09 -33.69 19.18
CA LYS A 423 13.31 -34.46 19.45
C LYS A 423 13.12 -35.77 18.69
N ARG A 424 13.77 -35.92 17.52
CA ARG A 424 13.78 -37.22 16.87
C ARG A 424 14.43 -38.07 17.93
N ASN A 425 13.73 -39.12 18.34
CA ASN A 425 14.34 -40.18 19.11
C ASN A 425 15.48 -40.72 18.25
N CYS A 426 16.66 -40.11 18.33
CA CYS A 426 17.94 -40.74 17.99
C CYS A 426 18.29 -41.82 19.04
N ALA A 427 17.34 -42.19 19.90
CA ALA A 427 17.39 -43.43 20.62
C ALA A 427 17.12 -44.56 19.63
N THR A 428 18.10 -45.45 19.47
CA THR A 428 18.05 -46.75 18.77
C THR A 428 18.29 -46.77 17.27
N LEU A 429 19.43 -46.24 16.82
CA LEU A 429 20.25 -46.99 15.87
C LEU A 429 21.47 -47.50 16.64
N SER A 430 21.40 -48.77 17.04
CA SER A 430 22.51 -49.48 17.65
C SER A 430 23.62 -49.67 16.63
N GLY A 431 24.72 -48.91 16.74
CA GLY A 431 25.99 -49.34 16.17
C GLY A 431 26.84 -48.27 15.48
N ASP A 432 26.25 -47.23 14.90
CA ASP A 432 27.02 -46.33 14.04
C ASP A 432 27.02 -44.88 14.57
N THR A 433 28.23 -44.35 14.72
CA THR A 433 28.52 -42.97 15.08
C THR A 433 27.98 -42.02 14.00
N CYS A 434 26.90 -41.27 14.28
CA CYS A 434 26.55 -40.12 13.45
C CYS A 434 27.66 -39.07 13.55
N THR A 435 28.29 -38.74 12.43
CA THR A 435 29.23 -37.61 12.37
C THR A 435 28.44 -36.29 12.30
N ALA A 436 29.06 -35.16 12.67
CA ALA A 436 28.39 -33.86 12.64
C ALA A 436 27.85 -33.47 11.25
N SER A 437 28.36 -34.09 10.17
CA SER A 437 27.86 -33.96 8.80
C SER A 437 26.63 -34.80 8.48
N ASP A 438 26.34 -35.85 9.26
CA ASP A 438 25.15 -36.70 9.08
C ASP A 438 23.90 -36.09 9.73
N CYS A 439 24.10 -35.14 10.63
CA CYS A 439 23.06 -34.28 11.18
C CYS A 439 22.90 -33.02 10.32
N VAL A 440 22.59 -33.19 9.03
CA VAL A 440 21.89 -32.11 8.34
C VAL A 440 20.52 -32.06 9.01
N CYS A 441 20.36 -31.15 9.97
CA CYS A 441 19.04 -30.68 10.41
C CYS A 441 18.42 -29.98 9.20
N GLU A 442 17.99 -30.76 8.21
CA GLU A 442 17.01 -30.31 7.27
C GLU A 442 15.79 -30.02 8.13
N TYR A 443 15.56 -28.72 8.40
CA TYR A 443 14.44 -28.23 9.18
C TYR A 443 13.14 -28.54 8.42
N GLN A 444 12.76 -29.81 8.39
CA GLN A 444 11.45 -30.29 8.00
C GLN A 444 10.52 -30.08 9.19
N CYS A 445 10.21 -28.82 9.51
CA CYS A 445 9.00 -28.56 10.27
C CYS A 445 7.86 -28.30 9.31
N ASP A 446 7.27 -29.39 8.84
CA ASP A 446 5.91 -29.39 8.31
C ASP A 446 4.88 -28.86 9.35
N ALA A 447 5.31 -28.67 10.61
CA ALA A 447 4.54 -28.09 11.70
C ALA A 447 4.78 -26.58 11.95
N CYS A 448 5.77 -25.92 11.33
CA CYS A 448 5.88 -24.47 11.49
C CYS A 448 5.00 -23.73 10.51
N LEU A 449 4.32 -22.73 11.06
CA LEU A 449 3.38 -21.94 10.32
C LEU A 449 4.09 -20.97 9.38
N PRO A 450 3.49 -20.68 8.21
CA PRO A 450 4.00 -19.69 7.29
C PRO A 450 4.16 -18.33 7.96
N ILE A 451 5.17 -17.57 7.53
CA ILE A 451 5.10 -16.11 7.62
C ILE A 451 4.12 -15.65 6.56
N VAL A 452 3.08 -14.94 6.99
CA VAL A 452 1.98 -14.52 6.13
C VAL A 452 1.98 -13.01 5.88
N ALA A 453 2.79 -12.25 6.64
CA ALA A 453 3.05 -10.84 6.40
C ALA A 453 4.51 -10.50 6.75
N VAL A 454 5.14 -9.69 5.91
CA VAL A 454 6.44 -9.04 6.16
C VAL A 454 6.21 -7.55 6.04
N ILE A 455 6.76 -6.78 6.98
CA ILE A 455 6.65 -5.32 7.02
C ILE A 455 8.06 -4.77 7.16
N VAL A 456 8.33 -3.68 6.44
CA VAL A 456 9.63 -3.00 6.42
C VAL A 456 9.45 -1.58 6.94
N ARG A 457 10.07 -1.27 8.08
CA ARG A 457 10.00 0.02 8.77
C ARG A 457 11.24 0.25 9.62
N ASP A 458 11.70 1.49 9.71
CA ASP A 458 12.71 1.90 10.70
C ASP A 458 12.05 2.00 12.10
N LEU A 459 12.42 1.10 13.02
CA LEU A 459 11.84 0.98 14.35
C LEU A 459 12.65 1.70 15.42
N ASP A 460 13.96 1.81 15.26
CA ASP A 460 14.87 2.39 16.26
C ASP A 460 15.33 3.82 15.90
N GLY A 461 14.94 4.32 14.74
CA GLY A 461 15.23 5.67 14.25
C GLY A 461 16.66 5.84 13.78
N ASP A 462 17.33 4.76 13.35
CA ASP A 462 18.69 4.77 12.82
C ASP A 462 18.76 5.08 11.31
N HIS A 463 17.61 5.29 10.66
CA HIS A 463 17.46 5.52 9.22
C HIS A 463 17.86 4.31 8.36
N ALA A 464 17.79 3.11 8.92
CA ALA A 464 17.83 1.85 8.21
C ALA A 464 16.52 1.10 8.44
N LEU A 465 15.99 0.52 7.36
CA LEU A 465 14.69 -0.16 7.46
C LEU A 465 14.85 -1.55 8.06
N ASP A 466 14.22 -1.75 9.21
CA ASP A 466 14.11 -3.00 9.95
C ASP A 466 13.03 -3.92 9.37
N LEU A 467 13.04 -5.17 9.82
CA LEU A 467 12.11 -6.19 9.38
C LEU A 467 11.19 -6.61 10.50
N ILE A 468 9.91 -6.74 10.18
CA ILE A 468 8.90 -7.37 11.02
C ILE A 468 8.28 -8.50 10.23
N ALA A 469 8.16 -9.67 10.85
CA ALA A 469 7.53 -10.84 10.26
C ALA A 469 6.42 -11.35 11.18
N ILE A 470 5.27 -11.68 10.60
CA ILE A 470 4.11 -12.20 11.33
C ILE A 470 3.73 -13.56 10.75
N ASP A 471 3.67 -14.57 11.61
CA ASP A 471 3.25 -15.92 11.22
C ASP A 471 1.72 -16.12 11.22
N ALA A 472 1.25 -17.23 10.68
CA ALA A 472 -0.19 -17.53 10.61
C ALA A 472 -0.86 -17.72 12.00
N ARG A 473 -0.12 -17.77 13.11
CA ARG A 473 -0.66 -17.75 14.48
C ARG A 473 -0.52 -16.37 15.13
N LEU A 474 -0.25 -15.34 14.34
CA LEU A 474 0.01 -13.98 14.80
C LEU A 474 1.16 -13.89 15.81
N LYS A 475 2.20 -14.72 15.62
CA LYS A 475 3.47 -14.50 16.30
C LYS A 475 4.27 -13.48 15.53
N LEU A 476 4.61 -12.39 16.20
CA LEU A 476 5.41 -11.31 15.69
C LEU A 476 6.90 -11.56 16.00
N TYR A 477 7.72 -11.35 14.99
CA TYR A 477 9.18 -11.37 15.06
C TYR A 477 9.69 -10.06 14.47
N HIS A 478 10.80 -9.54 14.98
CA HIS A 478 11.45 -8.38 14.37
C HIS A 478 12.98 -8.50 14.39
N SER A 479 13.64 -7.79 13.49
CA SER A 479 15.09 -7.75 13.37
C SER A 479 15.57 -6.40 12.88
N PHE A 480 16.58 -5.86 13.56
CA PHE A 480 17.15 -4.55 13.24
C PHE A 480 18.14 -4.62 12.09
N ALA A 481 18.08 -3.64 11.19
CA ALA A 481 18.98 -3.53 10.05
C ALA A 481 20.45 -3.38 10.47
N GLY A 482 20.71 -2.70 11.59
CA GLY A 482 22.05 -2.56 12.18
C GLY A 482 22.73 -3.89 12.53
N THR A 483 21.97 -4.97 12.69
CA THR A 483 22.50 -6.33 12.92
C THR A 483 22.77 -7.10 11.63
N GLY A 484 22.49 -6.51 10.46
CA GLY A 484 22.51 -7.24 9.19
C GLY A 484 21.49 -8.39 9.14
N PHE A 485 20.45 -8.31 9.95
CA PHE A 485 19.41 -9.33 10.12
C PHE A 485 19.90 -10.69 10.65
N THR A 486 21.03 -10.70 11.35
CA THR A 486 21.53 -11.89 12.05
C THR A 486 20.84 -12.11 13.39
N GLU A 487 20.17 -11.11 13.96
CA GLU A 487 19.51 -11.22 15.25
C GLU A 487 18.01 -10.95 15.11
N TRP A 488 17.20 -11.93 15.52
CA TRP A 488 15.74 -11.84 15.51
C TRP A 488 15.18 -11.95 16.92
N HIS A 489 14.31 -11.00 17.26
CA HIS A 489 13.61 -10.95 18.52
C HIS A 489 12.18 -11.51 18.37
N GLY A 490 11.66 -12.12 19.44
CA GLY A 490 10.34 -12.78 19.47
C GLY A 490 10.43 -14.29 19.70
N PRO A 491 9.32 -15.05 19.54
CA PRO A 491 7.99 -14.58 19.16
C PRO A 491 7.32 -13.77 20.27
N LEU A 492 6.72 -12.65 19.89
CA LEU A 492 5.67 -12.02 20.67
C LEU A 492 4.31 -12.51 20.15
N VAL A 493 3.46 -13.05 21.03
CA VAL A 493 2.15 -13.56 20.64
C VAL A 493 1.14 -12.43 20.67
N ILE A 494 0.53 -12.12 19.52
CA ILE A 494 -0.60 -11.19 19.44
C ILE A 494 -1.85 -11.91 19.99
N PRO A 495 -2.55 -11.34 21.00
CA PRO A 495 -3.68 -12.02 21.62
C PRO A 495 -4.88 -12.20 20.67
N THR A 496 -5.25 -13.46 20.39
CA THR A 496 -6.38 -13.86 19.53
C THR A 496 -7.53 -14.49 20.34
N GLN A 497 -8.77 -14.34 19.86
CA GLN A 497 -9.95 -15.04 20.39
C GLN A 497 -10.05 -16.51 19.97
N LEU A 498 -9.37 -16.90 18.88
CA LEU A 498 -9.51 -18.22 18.27
C LEU A 498 -8.62 -19.31 18.90
N GLY A 499 -7.83 -18.94 19.91
CA GLY A 499 -6.87 -19.85 20.53
C GLY A 499 -5.81 -20.34 19.53
N ASN A 500 -5.25 -21.53 19.76
CA ASN A 500 -4.14 -22.07 18.98
C ASN A 500 -4.54 -22.98 17.79
N VAL A 501 -5.84 -23.11 17.51
CA VAL A 501 -6.37 -24.33 16.86
C VAL A 501 -6.26 -24.29 15.33
N GLU A 502 -6.31 -23.12 14.71
CA GLU A 502 -6.17 -22.95 13.25
C GLU A 502 -5.53 -21.58 12.96
N GLY A 503 -4.69 -21.50 11.91
CA GLY A 503 -3.97 -20.28 11.56
C GLY A 503 -4.83 -19.28 10.79
N PHE A 504 -4.55 -17.99 10.95
CA PHE A 504 -5.04 -16.92 10.09
C PHE A 504 -4.54 -17.11 8.67
N VAL A 505 -5.47 -17.04 7.72
CA VAL A 505 -5.18 -17.21 6.30
C VAL A 505 -4.87 -15.90 5.60
N THR A 506 -5.25 -14.77 6.21
CA THR A 506 -5.11 -13.46 5.60
C THR A 506 -4.77 -12.45 6.69
N ILE A 507 -3.65 -11.76 6.53
CA ILE A 507 -3.25 -10.64 7.37
C ILE A 507 -3.05 -9.45 6.45
N GLN A 508 -3.83 -8.40 6.68
CA GLN A 508 -3.64 -7.10 6.07
C GLN A 508 -2.98 -6.17 7.09
N THR A 509 -1.98 -5.43 6.64
CA THR A 509 -1.22 -4.50 7.46
C THR A 509 -1.29 -3.10 6.86
N SER A 510 -1.35 -2.08 7.71
CA SER A 510 -1.22 -0.68 7.32
C SER A 510 -0.46 0.07 8.40
N VAL A 511 0.27 1.11 8.04
CA VAL A 511 1.34 1.71 8.83
C VAL A 511 1.01 3.19 9.04
N SER A 512 1.07 3.65 10.31
CA SER A 512 0.53 4.97 10.68
C SER A 512 1.23 6.10 9.97
N GLY A 513 2.54 6.01 9.83
CA GLY A 513 3.26 7.07 9.19
C GLY A 513 3.16 8.40 9.92
N ALA A 514 3.02 8.44 11.25
CA ALA A 514 3.18 9.68 12.02
C ALA A 514 4.67 10.08 12.10
N THR A 515 5.00 11.33 12.43
CA THR A 515 6.37 11.71 12.84
C THR A 515 6.48 11.75 14.36
N PHE A 516 7.63 11.34 14.92
CA PHE A 516 7.92 11.44 16.36
C PHE A 516 8.30 12.84 16.83
#